data_AF-A0A7W1CCL3-F1
#
_entry.id   AF-A0A7W1CCL3-F1
#
_cell.length_a   1.000
_cell.length_b   1.000
_cell.length_c   1.000
_cell.angle_alpha   90.00
_cell.angle_beta   90.00
_cell.angle_gamma   90.00
#
_symmetry.space_group_name_H-M   'P 1'
#
loop_
_entity.id
_entity.type
_entity.pdbx_description
1 polymer ?
#
loop_
_entity_poly.entity_id
_entity_poly.type
_entity_poly.pdbx_seq_one_letter_code
_entity_poly.pdbx_strand_id
1 'polypeptide(L)'
;MKRIKEKDKRFFLSLSIPVIPVNSSIFIIVHIWLILLVLNSPAQTYTNPVIAGDFPDPSVIRVGEDYYATATSGGWSPVFSIAHSKDLVNWKIVGSVFPKKPAWAKGDFWAPEIAEDKGKFYIFYTARRDEGKGKKGTLCVAVAVADKPDGNYADKGALVCQEMGSLDGFFIRDENGKPFLVWKEDGNDRQQPTWLYAQPLDESLTK
;
A
#
# COMPACT_ATOMS: atom_id res chain seq x y z
N MET A 1 15.71 -16.25 54.02
CA MET A 1 16.53 -17.47 53.98
C MET A 1 16.78 -17.84 52.52
N LYS A 2 18.05 -18.01 52.15
CA LYS A 2 18.62 -18.43 50.84
C LYS A 2 18.47 -17.46 49.64
N ARG A 3 19.45 -16.55 49.56
CA ARG A 3 20.02 -16.00 48.31
C ARG A 3 20.48 -17.15 47.42
N ILE A 4 19.94 -17.25 46.22
CA ILE A 4 20.51 -18.06 45.14
C ILE A 4 21.53 -17.17 44.44
N LYS A 5 22.82 -17.53 44.55
CA LYS A 5 23.92 -16.88 43.84
C LYS A 5 23.90 -17.40 42.41
N GLU A 6 23.44 -16.58 41.48
CA GLU A 6 23.68 -16.82 40.06
C GLU A 6 25.14 -16.43 39.76
N LYS A 7 25.97 -17.44 39.45
CA LYS A 7 27.37 -17.25 39.08
C LYS A 7 27.40 -16.70 37.66
N ASP A 8 27.64 -15.40 37.59
CA ASP A 8 28.00 -14.62 36.40
C ASP A 8 29.23 -15.28 35.72
N LYS A 9 29.01 -16.20 34.78
CA LYS A 9 30.06 -16.77 33.92
C LYS A 9 30.18 -15.92 32.67
N ARG A 10 30.73 -14.71 32.82
CA ARG A 10 31.24 -13.95 31.67
C ARG A 10 32.49 -14.67 31.16
N PHE A 11 32.34 -15.38 30.04
CA PHE A 11 33.48 -15.80 29.23
C PHE A 11 34.11 -14.55 28.63
N PHE A 12 35.20 -14.07 29.24
CA PHE A 12 36.09 -13.13 28.57
C PHE A 12 36.94 -13.92 27.56
N LEU A 13 36.48 -13.98 26.32
CA LEU A 13 37.37 -14.26 25.20
C LEU A 13 38.25 -13.01 25.02
N SER A 14 39.48 -13.07 25.55
CA SER A 14 40.54 -12.16 25.17
C SER A 14 40.92 -12.47 23.73
N LEU A 15 40.28 -11.80 22.78
CA LEU A 15 40.79 -11.69 21.42
C LEU A 15 41.89 -10.63 21.47
N SER A 16 43.13 -11.07 21.62
CA SER A 16 44.30 -10.27 21.29
C SER A 16 44.31 -10.07 19.77
N ILE A 17 43.60 -9.03 19.31
CA ILE A 17 43.68 -8.56 17.94
C ILE A 17 45.12 -8.05 17.75
N PRO A 18 45.91 -8.60 16.81
CA PRO A 18 47.20 -8.04 16.52
C PRO A 18 46.99 -6.60 16.05
N VAL A 19 47.57 -5.64 16.76
CA VAL A 19 47.69 -4.25 16.28
C VAL A 19 48.70 -4.32 15.13
N ILE A 20 48.20 -4.64 13.94
CA ILE A 20 48.98 -4.47 12.72
C ILE A 20 49.20 -2.96 12.61
N PRO A 21 50.45 -2.47 12.57
CA PRO A 21 50.70 -1.04 12.35
C PRO A 21 50.25 -0.71 10.93
N VAL A 22 48.99 -0.33 10.79
CA VAL A 22 48.48 0.21 9.53
C VAL A 22 49.02 1.62 9.46
N ASN A 23 49.88 1.85 8.47
CA ASN A 23 50.53 3.14 8.23
C ASN A 23 49.47 4.26 8.29
N SER A 24 49.65 5.28 9.13
CA SER A 24 48.65 6.31 9.42
C SER A 24 48.12 6.99 8.15
N SER A 25 48.97 7.07 7.12
CA SER A 25 48.63 7.55 5.79
C SER A 25 47.61 6.67 5.05
N ILE A 26 47.65 5.34 5.22
CA ILE A 26 46.68 4.42 4.61
C ILE A 26 45.30 4.58 5.27
N PHE A 27 45.26 4.78 6.59
CA PHE A 27 44.00 5.05 7.31
C PHE A 27 43.35 6.35 6.83
N ILE A 28 44.13 7.41 6.67
CA ILE A 28 43.67 8.71 6.17
C ILE A 28 43.22 8.59 4.70
N ILE A 29 43.96 7.88 3.85
CA ILE A 29 43.58 7.68 2.44
C ILE A 29 42.27 6.91 2.33
N VAL A 30 42.08 5.84 3.13
CA VAL A 30 40.83 5.06 3.15
C VAL A 30 39.65 5.90 3.65
N HIS A 31 39.85 6.73 4.68
CA HIS A 31 38.81 7.65 5.18
C HIS A 31 38.46 8.74 4.17
N ILE A 32 39.46 9.32 3.50
CA ILE A 32 39.25 10.30 2.43
C ILE A 32 38.53 9.64 1.24
N TRP A 33 38.89 8.41 0.87
CA TRP A 33 38.19 7.66 -0.18
C TRP A 33 36.73 7.35 0.19
N LEU A 34 36.46 6.95 1.44
CA LEU A 34 35.09 6.73 1.94
C LEU A 34 34.28 8.03 1.97
N ILE A 35 34.87 9.15 2.40
CA ILE A 35 34.23 10.47 2.38
C ILE A 35 33.93 10.91 0.94
N LEU A 36 34.86 10.73 0.00
CA LEU A 36 34.66 11.06 -1.41
C LEU A 36 33.63 10.15 -2.11
N LEU A 37 33.47 8.90 -1.65
CA LEU A 37 32.39 7.99 -2.08
C LEU A 37 31.03 8.47 -1.59
N VAL A 38 30.93 8.96 -0.35
CA VAL A 38 29.68 9.50 0.21
C VAL A 38 29.30 10.84 -0.44
N LEU A 39 30.26 11.70 -0.75
CA LEU A 39 30.01 13.02 -1.37
C LEU A 39 29.65 12.95 -2.86
N ASN A 40 29.89 11.82 -3.54
CA ASN A 40 29.58 11.61 -4.96
C ASN A 40 28.31 10.79 -5.21
N SER A 41 27.41 10.66 -4.24
CA SER A 41 26.09 10.06 -4.50
C SER A 41 25.19 11.14 -5.14
N PRO A 42 24.90 11.10 -6.45
CA PRO A 42 23.93 12.01 -7.04
C PRO A 42 22.59 11.92 -6.30
N ALA A 43 22.05 13.06 -5.90
CA ALA A 43 20.70 13.14 -5.36
C ALA A 43 19.72 12.57 -6.39
N GLN A 44 18.79 11.73 -5.95
CA GLN A 44 17.77 11.18 -6.83
C GLN A 44 16.85 12.30 -7.32
N THR A 45 16.69 12.42 -8.63
CA THR A 45 15.79 13.37 -9.29
C THR A 45 14.69 12.63 -10.05
N TYR A 46 13.61 13.33 -10.39
CA TYR A 46 12.46 12.76 -11.09
C TYR A 46 11.88 13.75 -12.11
N THR A 47 11.12 13.22 -13.07
CA THR A 47 10.36 14.00 -14.04
C THR A 47 8.94 13.44 -14.10
N ASN A 48 7.93 14.31 -14.00
CA ASN A 48 6.53 13.91 -14.07
C ASN A 48 6.01 13.85 -15.52
N PRO A 49 5.02 12.97 -15.78
CA PRO A 49 4.48 11.96 -14.86
C PRO A 49 5.46 10.77 -14.67
N VAL A 50 5.66 10.34 -13.41
CA VAL A 50 6.55 9.18 -13.09
C VAL A 50 5.95 7.83 -13.49
N ILE A 51 4.63 7.76 -13.65
CA ILE A 51 3.91 6.66 -14.29
C ILE A 51 3.16 7.27 -15.47
N ALA A 52 3.64 7.03 -16.69
CA ALA A 52 3.02 7.55 -17.89
C ALA A 52 1.83 6.70 -18.34
N GLY A 53 0.87 7.33 -19.06
CA GLY A 53 -0.31 6.66 -19.59
C GLY A 53 -1.53 6.79 -18.69
N ASP A 54 -2.47 5.85 -18.81
CA ASP A 54 -3.72 5.81 -18.04
C ASP A 54 -3.47 5.18 -16.66
N PHE A 55 -3.08 6.03 -15.70
CA PHE A 55 -2.87 5.64 -14.30
C PHE A 55 -3.53 6.67 -13.34
N PRO A 56 -4.86 6.88 -13.41
CA PRO A 56 -5.55 7.85 -12.57
C PRO A 56 -5.77 7.32 -11.15
N ASP A 57 -5.94 8.24 -10.21
CA ASP A 57 -6.17 7.96 -8.78
C ASP A 57 -5.15 6.97 -8.18
N PRO A 58 -3.83 7.26 -8.29
CA PRO A 58 -2.81 6.36 -7.77
C PRO A 58 -2.87 6.29 -6.24
N SER A 59 -3.16 5.10 -5.71
CA SER A 59 -2.88 4.77 -4.31
C SER A 59 -1.54 4.06 -4.21
N VAL A 60 -0.70 4.47 -3.25
CA VAL A 60 0.70 4.03 -3.13
C VAL A 60 0.99 3.56 -1.72
N ILE A 61 1.63 2.40 -1.58
CA ILE A 61 2.11 1.87 -0.30
C ILE A 61 3.58 1.47 -0.38
N ARG A 62 4.28 1.55 0.76
CA ARG A 62 5.63 1.02 0.93
C ARG A 62 5.58 -0.34 1.63
N VAL A 63 6.29 -1.32 1.09
CA VAL A 63 6.42 -2.68 1.65
C VAL A 63 7.91 -3.02 1.74
N GLY A 64 8.47 -2.88 2.93
CA GLY A 64 9.93 -3.00 3.12
C GLY A 64 10.70 -1.91 2.38
N GLU A 65 11.52 -2.31 1.41
CA GLU A 65 12.30 -1.40 0.55
C GLU A 65 11.60 -1.08 -0.78
N ASP A 66 10.47 -1.73 -1.04
CA ASP A 66 9.73 -1.63 -2.28
C ASP A 66 8.48 -0.75 -2.13
N TYR A 67 8.00 -0.21 -3.23
CA TYR A 67 6.79 0.60 -3.33
C TYR A 67 5.85 -0.05 -4.35
N TYR A 68 4.57 -0.04 -4.03
CA TYR A 68 3.51 -0.56 -4.90
C TYR A 68 2.45 0.52 -5.08
N ALA A 69 1.93 0.62 -6.29
CA ALA A 69 0.86 1.55 -6.61
C ALA A 69 -0.26 0.85 -7.36
N THR A 70 -1.50 1.27 -7.16
CA THR A 70 -2.63 0.84 -7.97
C THR A 70 -3.51 2.02 -8.38
N ALA A 71 -4.24 1.87 -9.47
CA ALA A 71 -4.94 2.97 -10.12
C ALA A 71 -6.28 2.53 -10.72
N THR A 72 -7.16 3.51 -10.91
CA THR A 72 -8.45 3.37 -11.58
C THR A 72 -8.31 2.64 -12.93
N SER A 73 -9.30 1.80 -13.26
CA SER A 73 -9.38 1.13 -14.58
C SER A 73 -10.69 1.37 -15.32
N GLY A 74 -11.70 1.95 -14.65
CA GLY A 74 -12.98 2.27 -15.24
C GLY A 74 -13.72 1.01 -15.72
N GLY A 75 -13.86 0.85 -17.04
CA GLY A 75 -14.51 -0.30 -17.66
C GLY A 75 -13.57 -1.34 -18.26
N TRP A 76 -12.25 -1.11 -18.18
CA TRP A 76 -11.25 -1.95 -18.85
C TRP A 76 -10.77 -3.11 -17.98
N SER A 77 -10.31 -4.16 -18.64
CA SER A 77 -9.71 -5.35 -18.02
C SER A 77 -8.29 -5.53 -18.56
N PRO A 78 -7.31 -5.99 -17.76
CA PRO A 78 -7.42 -6.36 -16.34
C PRO A 78 -7.71 -5.15 -15.43
N VAL A 79 -8.33 -5.41 -14.27
CA VAL A 79 -8.88 -4.38 -13.38
C VAL A 79 -7.89 -4.03 -12.27
N PHE A 80 -7.69 -2.72 -12.09
CA PHE A 80 -6.75 -2.08 -11.19
C PHE A 80 -5.32 -2.56 -11.40
N SER A 81 -4.61 -1.95 -12.34
CA SER A 81 -3.18 -2.22 -12.58
C SER A 81 -2.38 -2.05 -11.30
N ILE A 82 -1.36 -2.89 -11.10
CA ILE A 82 -0.41 -2.81 -9.99
C ILE A 82 0.95 -2.43 -10.57
N ALA A 83 1.47 -1.29 -10.15
CA ALA A 83 2.83 -0.83 -10.45
C ALA A 83 3.76 -1.08 -9.26
N HIS A 84 5.04 -1.30 -9.54
CA HIS A 84 6.09 -1.51 -8.55
C HIS A 84 7.27 -0.57 -8.83
N SER A 85 7.89 -0.08 -7.77
CA SER A 85 9.11 0.72 -7.82
C SER A 85 9.98 0.44 -6.58
N LYS A 86 11.29 0.69 -6.70
CA LYS A 86 12.22 0.70 -5.56
C LYS A 86 12.61 2.09 -5.12
N ASP A 87 12.24 3.09 -5.91
CA ASP A 87 12.85 4.41 -5.84
C ASP A 87 11.82 5.54 -6.05
N LEU A 88 10.53 5.22 -6.19
CA LEU A 88 9.41 6.13 -6.47
C LEU A 88 9.50 6.88 -7.82
N VAL A 89 10.51 6.61 -8.64
CA VAL A 89 10.76 7.30 -9.92
C VAL A 89 10.60 6.35 -11.09
N ASN A 90 11.19 5.17 -11.00
CA ASN A 90 11.12 4.14 -12.02
C ASN A 90 10.05 3.11 -11.64
N TRP A 91 8.94 3.13 -12.36
CA TRP A 91 7.80 2.26 -12.11
C TRP A 91 7.61 1.23 -13.22
N LYS A 92 7.20 0.02 -12.85
CA LYS A 92 6.83 -1.05 -13.79
C LYS A 92 5.49 -1.64 -13.43
N ILE A 93 4.62 -1.85 -14.41
CA ILE A 93 3.38 -2.62 -14.20
C ILE A 93 3.78 -4.09 -13.99
N VAL A 94 3.42 -4.64 -12.83
CA VAL A 94 3.76 -6.02 -12.41
C VAL A 94 2.53 -6.94 -12.36
N GLY A 95 1.32 -6.38 -12.47
CA GLY A 95 0.11 -7.17 -12.46
C GLY A 95 -1.15 -6.31 -12.38
N SER A 96 -2.21 -6.90 -11.82
CA SER A 96 -3.50 -6.25 -11.61
C SER A 96 -4.20 -6.89 -10.42
N VAL A 97 -5.02 -6.13 -9.69
CA VAL A 97 -5.82 -6.65 -8.56
C VAL A 97 -6.76 -7.76 -9.05
N PHE A 98 -7.47 -7.54 -10.15
CA PHE A 98 -8.34 -8.57 -10.73
C PHE A 98 -8.04 -8.84 -12.21
N PRO A 99 -7.55 -10.05 -12.55
CA PRO A 99 -7.46 -10.49 -13.93
C PRO A 99 -8.84 -10.62 -14.61
N LYS A 100 -9.89 -10.84 -13.81
CA LYS A 100 -11.29 -10.86 -14.25
C LYS A 100 -12.12 -10.07 -13.27
N LYS A 101 -13.04 -9.24 -13.76
CA LYS A 101 -13.91 -8.43 -12.91
C LYS A 101 -14.70 -9.28 -11.90
N PRO A 102 -14.95 -8.77 -10.68
CA PRO A 102 -15.85 -9.41 -9.72
C PRO A 102 -17.24 -9.70 -10.31
N ALA A 103 -17.87 -10.80 -9.89
CA ALA A 103 -19.15 -11.24 -10.44
C ALA A 103 -20.31 -10.29 -10.11
N TRP A 104 -20.25 -9.62 -8.96
CA TRP A 104 -21.28 -8.69 -8.48
C TRP A 104 -21.21 -7.31 -9.17
N ALA A 105 -20.09 -7.00 -9.83
CA ALA A 105 -19.80 -5.68 -10.39
C ALA A 105 -19.83 -5.70 -11.92
N LYS A 106 -20.31 -4.62 -12.55
CA LYS A 106 -20.36 -4.48 -14.01
C LYS A 106 -19.35 -3.51 -14.61
N GLY A 107 -18.71 -2.67 -13.80
CA GLY A 107 -17.74 -1.67 -14.25
C GLY A 107 -17.52 -0.57 -13.22
N ASP A 108 -17.03 0.57 -13.69
CA ASP A 108 -16.72 1.76 -12.88
C ASP A 108 -15.77 1.44 -11.73
N PHE A 109 -14.72 0.70 -12.08
CA PHE A 109 -13.63 0.34 -11.19
C PHE A 109 -12.76 1.57 -10.93
N TRP A 110 -13.09 2.31 -9.86
CA TRP A 110 -12.55 3.63 -9.54
C TRP A 110 -11.83 3.67 -8.20
N ALA A 111 -10.85 4.57 -8.12
CA ALA A 111 -10.09 5.00 -6.95
C ALA A 111 -9.79 3.86 -5.96
N PRO A 112 -8.98 2.86 -6.38
CA PRO A 112 -8.55 1.81 -5.47
C PRO A 112 -7.58 2.37 -4.43
N GLU A 113 -7.81 2.07 -3.15
CA GLU A 113 -6.88 2.32 -2.05
C GLU A 113 -6.17 1.02 -1.65
N ILE A 114 -4.84 0.98 -1.76
CA ILE A 114 -4.03 -0.13 -1.26
C ILE A 114 -3.59 0.11 0.18
N ALA A 115 -3.98 -0.78 1.08
CA ALA A 115 -3.61 -0.74 2.49
C ALA A 115 -2.94 -2.04 2.92
N GLU A 116 -1.98 -1.94 3.84
CA GLU A 116 -1.44 -3.08 4.58
C GLU A 116 -1.99 -3.03 6.00
N ASP A 117 -2.49 -4.16 6.47
CA ASP A 117 -2.86 -4.34 7.87
C ASP A 117 -2.55 -5.77 8.30
N LYS A 118 -1.74 -5.89 9.36
CA LYS A 118 -1.42 -7.15 10.04
C LYS A 118 -0.89 -8.24 9.09
N GLY A 119 -0.03 -7.87 8.15
CA GLY A 119 0.63 -8.75 7.20
C GLY A 119 -0.24 -9.15 6.00
N LYS A 120 -1.37 -8.48 5.79
CA LYS A 120 -2.26 -8.66 4.64
C LYS A 120 -2.44 -7.35 3.89
N PHE A 121 -2.72 -7.49 2.60
CA PHE A 121 -2.92 -6.37 1.69
C PHE A 121 -4.38 -6.29 1.30
N TYR A 122 -4.93 -5.10 1.34
CA TYR A 122 -6.34 -4.82 1.05
C TYR A 122 -6.43 -3.80 -0.06
N ILE A 123 -7.38 -4.00 -0.96
CA ILE A 123 -7.80 -2.99 -1.93
C ILE A 123 -9.21 -2.58 -1.55
N PHE A 124 -9.38 -1.36 -1.05
CA PHE A 124 -10.69 -0.73 -0.92
C PHE A 124 -10.99 -0.01 -2.22
N TYR A 125 -12.07 -0.35 -2.90
CA TYR A 125 -12.32 0.15 -4.24
C TYR A 125 -13.79 0.46 -4.48
N THR A 126 -14.03 1.34 -5.45
CA THR A 126 -15.37 1.57 -5.97
C THR A 126 -15.64 0.65 -7.14
N ALA A 127 -16.82 0.05 -7.17
CA ALA A 127 -17.37 -0.51 -8.41
C ALA A 127 -18.89 -0.38 -8.47
N ARG A 128 -19.42 -0.34 -9.69
CA ARG A 128 -20.87 -0.30 -9.92
C ARG A 128 -21.46 -1.70 -9.86
N ARG A 129 -22.44 -1.87 -8.97
CA ARG A 129 -23.19 -3.11 -8.81
C ARG A 129 -23.93 -3.47 -10.10
N ASP A 130 -23.88 -4.74 -10.47
CA ASP A 130 -24.71 -5.31 -11.52
C ASP A 130 -26.10 -5.67 -10.95
N GLU A 131 -27.13 -4.95 -11.38
CA GLU A 131 -28.52 -5.21 -10.98
C GLU A 131 -29.37 -5.78 -12.14
N GLY A 132 -28.71 -6.21 -13.22
CA GLY A 132 -29.33 -6.74 -14.41
C GLY A 132 -29.52 -5.71 -15.54
N LYS A 133 -29.99 -6.21 -16.68
CA LYS A 133 -30.08 -5.46 -17.93
C LYS A 133 -30.95 -4.19 -17.78
N GLY A 134 -30.46 -3.09 -18.32
CA GLY A 134 -31.17 -1.80 -18.35
C GLY A 134 -31.13 -0.99 -17.06
N LYS A 135 -30.55 -1.52 -15.97
CA LYS A 135 -30.43 -0.78 -14.71
C LYS A 135 -29.08 -0.05 -14.62
N LYS A 136 -29.10 1.21 -14.14
CA LYS A 136 -27.87 1.97 -13.84
C LYS A 136 -27.06 1.22 -12.79
N GLY A 137 -27.66 0.72 -11.72
CA GLY A 137 -26.94 0.06 -10.62
C GLY A 137 -26.18 1.07 -9.75
N THR A 138 -26.05 0.74 -8.48
CA THR A 138 -25.48 1.62 -7.45
C THR A 138 -23.96 1.51 -7.39
N LEU A 139 -23.28 2.64 -7.17
CA LEU A 139 -21.85 2.65 -6.86
C LEU A 139 -21.64 2.21 -5.42
N CYS A 140 -20.76 1.24 -5.24
CA CYS A 140 -20.47 0.64 -3.94
C CYS A 140 -18.98 0.73 -3.65
N VAL A 141 -18.64 0.95 -2.38
CA VAL A 141 -17.29 0.67 -1.88
C VAL A 141 -17.23 -0.80 -1.47
N ALA A 142 -16.21 -1.49 -1.93
CA ALA A 142 -15.94 -2.90 -1.73
C ALA A 142 -14.49 -3.13 -1.27
N VAL A 143 -14.18 -4.36 -0.89
CA VAL A 143 -12.82 -4.73 -0.48
C VAL A 143 -12.38 -6.05 -1.08
N ALA A 144 -11.10 -6.14 -1.40
CA ALA A 144 -10.42 -7.39 -1.75
C ALA A 144 -9.15 -7.55 -0.92
N VAL A 145 -8.71 -8.79 -0.74
CA VAL A 145 -7.57 -9.11 0.14
C VAL A 145 -6.58 -10.09 -0.49
N ALA A 146 -5.30 -9.88 -0.25
CA ALA A 146 -4.19 -10.75 -0.65
C ALA A 146 -3.15 -10.89 0.47
N ASP A 147 -2.29 -11.91 0.36
CA ASP A 147 -1.12 -12.09 1.25
C ASP A 147 0.13 -11.33 0.76
N LYS A 148 0.08 -10.73 -0.44
CA LYS A 148 1.17 -9.96 -1.07
C LYS A 148 0.62 -8.74 -1.80
N PRO A 149 1.39 -7.65 -1.91
CA PRO A 149 0.93 -6.40 -2.55
C PRO A 149 0.65 -6.57 -4.05
N ASP A 150 1.39 -7.46 -4.72
CA ASP A 150 1.22 -7.89 -6.12
C ASP A 150 0.56 -9.27 -6.25
N GLY A 151 -0.12 -9.72 -5.19
CA GLY A 151 -0.72 -11.04 -5.09
C GLY A 151 -2.08 -11.18 -5.77
N ASN A 152 -2.60 -12.40 -5.76
CA ASN A 152 -3.95 -12.68 -6.26
C ASN A 152 -4.98 -12.22 -5.23
N TYR A 153 -5.57 -11.04 -5.44
CA TYR A 153 -6.59 -10.50 -4.55
C TYR A 153 -7.91 -11.28 -4.66
N ALA A 154 -8.42 -11.68 -3.51
CA ALA A 154 -9.74 -12.28 -3.37
C ALA A 154 -10.77 -11.19 -3.05
N ASP A 155 -11.72 -10.97 -3.96
CA ASP A 155 -12.89 -10.11 -3.73
C ASP A 155 -13.70 -10.60 -2.53
N LYS A 156 -14.13 -9.66 -1.67
CA LYS A 156 -14.98 -9.90 -0.51
C LYS A 156 -16.34 -9.21 -0.63
N GLY A 157 -16.57 -8.52 -1.73
CA GLY A 157 -17.84 -7.86 -2.02
C GLY A 157 -17.93 -6.44 -1.44
N ALA A 158 -19.11 -5.86 -1.60
CA ALA A 158 -19.41 -4.50 -1.18
C ALA A 158 -19.54 -4.40 0.35
N LEU A 159 -18.91 -3.38 0.91
CA LEU A 159 -19.04 -2.97 2.31
C LEU A 159 -20.19 -1.98 2.49
N VAL A 160 -20.29 -0.99 1.59
CA VAL A 160 -21.33 0.05 1.62
C VAL A 160 -21.81 0.39 0.22
N CYS A 161 -23.12 0.64 0.10
CA CYS A 161 -23.80 1.01 -1.15
C CYS A 161 -24.94 1.97 -0.81
N GLN A 162 -24.63 3.24 -0.56
CA GLN A 162 -25.67 4.24 -0.31
C GLN A 162 -26.54 4.45 -1.54
N GLU A 163 -27.77 4.93 -1.34
CA GLU A 163 -28.70 5.16 -2.45
C GLU A 163 -28.12 6.12 -3.49
N MET A 164 -27.45 7.19 -3.04
CA MET A 164 -26.79 8.14 -3.94
C MET A 164 -25.49 7.59 -4.55
N GLY A 165 -24.92 6.54 -3.96
CA GLY A 165 -23.66 5.92 -4.34
C GLY A 165 -22.57 6.15 -3.29
N SER A 166 -21.71 5.16 -3.10
CA SER A 166 -20.53 5.23 -2.22
C SER A 166 -19.28 5.10 -3.07
N LEU A 167 -18.32 6.01 -2.85
CA LEU A 167 -17.11 6.21 -3.64
C LEU A 167 -15.88 6.35 -2.74
N ASP A 168 -14.71 6.10 -3.31
CA ASP A 168 -13.39 6.47 -2.77
C ASP A 168 -13.16 5.95 -1.33
N GLY A 169 -13.34 4.64 -1.16
CA GLY A 169 -13.16 3.97 0.13
C GLY A 169 -11.71 4.02 0.61
N PHE A 170 -11.52 4.43 1.86
CA PHE A 170 -10.22 4.60 2.49
C PHE A 170 -10.21 3.95 3.88
N PHE A 171 -9.17 3.19 4.20
CA PHE A 171 -9.03 2.48 5.47
C PHE A 171 -8.15 3.25 6.46
N ILE A 172 -8.60 3.31 7.71
CA ILE A 172 -7.80 3.83 8.83
C ILE A 172 -8.02 2.99 10.09
N ARG A 173 -7.06 3.06 11.02
CA ARG A 173 -7.29 2.74 12.43
C ARG A 173 -7.29 4.02 13.25
N ASP A 174 -8.18 4.11 14.24
CA ASP A 174 -8.21 5.22 15.20
C ASP A 174 -7.04 5.14 16.21
N GLU A 175 -6.98 6.08 17.15
CA GLU A 175 -5.93 6.13 18.17
C GLU A 175 -5.94 4.93 19.14
N ASN A 176 -7.05 4.20 19.21
CA ASN A 176 -7.21 2.98 20.02
C ASN A 176 -6.97 1.71 19.17
N GLY A 177 -6.59 1.88 17.90
CA GLY A 177 -6.36 0.79 16.97
C GLY A 177 -7.64 0.20 16.37
N LYS A 178 -8.81 0.79 16.58
CA LYS A 178 -10.08 0.29 16.02
C LYS A 178 -10.14 0.61 14.52
N PRO A 179 -10.50 -0.36 13.66
CA PRO A 179 -10.52 -0.13 12.22
C PRO A 179 -11.80 0.60 11.78
N PHE A 180 -11.66 1.48 10.80
CA PHE A 180 -12.75 2.23 10.17
C PHE A 180 -12.57 2.26 8.66
N LEU A 181 -13.72 2.27 7.97
CA LEU A 181 -13.85 2.68 6.59
C LEU A 181 -14.29 4.13 6.56
N VAL A 182 -13.62 4.95 5.76
CA VAL A 182 -14.02 6.32 5.39
C VAL A 182 -14.33 6.34 3.90
N TRP A 183 -15.37 7.05 3.49
CA TRP A 183 -15.73 7.14 2.07
C TRP A 183 -16.55 8.39 1.77
N LYS A 184 -16.69 8.70 0.48
CA LYS A 184 -17.50 9.81 -0.03
C LYS A 184 -18.82 9.30 -0.61
N GLU A 185 -19.91 10.02 -0.39
CA GLU A 185 -21.18 9.76 -1.10
C GLU A 185 -21.22 10.49 -2.46
N ASP A 186 -21.83 9.89 -3.48
CA ASP A 186 -21.91 10.45 -4.85
C ASP A 186 -23.04 11.48 -5.03
N GLY A 187 -23.20 12.39 -4.06
CA GLY A 187 -24.22 13.43 -4.09
C GLY A 187 -24.11 14.34 -5.32
N ASN A 188 -22.90 14.51 -5.86
CA ASN A 188 -22.64 15.29 -7.06
C ASN A 188 -23.32 14.75 -8.33
N ASP A 189 -23.47 13.43 -8.51
CA ASP A 189 -24.25 12.84 -9.63
C ASP A 189 -25.73 13.25 -9.58
N ARG A 190 -26.21 13.65 -8.39
CA ARG A 190 -27.60 14.06 -8.14
C ARG A 190 -27.78 15.56 -7.85
N GLN A 191 -26.74 16.38 -8.04
CA GLN A 191 -26.76 17.82 -7.70
C GLN A 191 -27.14 18.08 -6.22
N GLN A 192 -26.73 17.18 -5.33
CA GLN A 192 -26.91 17.25 -3.88
C GLN A 192 -25.56 17.52 -3.17
N PRO A 193 -25.57 18.00 -1.92
CA PRO A 193 -24.37 18.03 -1.09
C PRO A 193 -23.69 16.66 -1.03
N THR A 194 -22.37 16.67 -1.01
CA THR A 194 -21.54 15.46 -0.94
C THR A 194 -20.88 15.40 0.44
N TRP A 195 -21.14 14.31 1.17
CA TRP A 195 -20.63 14.11 2.52
C TRP A 195 -19.53 13.05 2.54
N LEU A 196 -18.63 13.19 3.51
CA LEU A 196 -17.74 12.13 3.94
C LEU A 196 -18.40 11.38 5.10
N TYR A 197 -18.36 10.05 5.03
CA TYR A 197 -18.87 9.16 6.06
C TYR A 197 -17.72 8.32 6.62
N ALA A 198 -17.89 7.85 7.85
CA ALA A 198 -17.03 6.87 8.46
C ALA A 198 -17.87 5.83 9.21
N GLN A 199 -17.46 4.56 9.15
CA GLN A 199 -18.07 3.50 9.93
C GLN A 199 -17.00 2.54 10.45
N PRO A 200 -17.18 1.94 11.64
CA PRO A 200 -16.27 0.92 12.11
C PRO A 200 -16.30 -0.31 11.20
N LEU A 201 -15.15 -0.93 10.98
CA LEU A 201 -15.03 -2.25 10.39
C LEU A 201 -14.86 -3.31 11.48
N ASP A 202 -15.10 -4.58 11.15
CA ASP A 202 -14.58 -5.68 11.97
C ASP A 202 -13.07 -5.84 11.80
N GLU A 203 -12.43 -6.66 12.64
CA GLU A 203 -10.98 -6.91 12.56
C GLU A 203 -10.54 -7.68 11.30
N SER A 204 -11.47 -8.24 10.54
CA SER A 204 -11.16 -8.83 9.24
C SER A 204 -11.07 -7.78 8.13
N LEU A 205 -11.56 -6.56 8.39
CA LEU A 205 -11.71 -5.46 7.44
C LEU A 205 -12.65 -5.75 6.26
N THR A 206 -13.44 -6.83 6.36
CA THR A 206 -14.31 -7.30 5.26
C THR A 206 -15.80 -7.15 5.55
N LYS A 207 -16.16 -6.56 6.70
CA LYS A 207 -17.55 -6.32 7.13
C LYS A 207 -17.66 -5.06 7.97
#